data_AF-A0AAF0PKZ8-F1
#
_entry.id   AF-A0AAF0PKZ8-F1
#
_cell.length_a   1.000
_cell.length_b   1.000
_cell.length_c   1.000
_cell.angle_alpha   90.00
_cell.angle_beta   90.00
_cell.angle_gamma   90.00
#
_symmetry.space_group_name_H-M   'P 1'
#
loop_
_entity.id
_entity.type
_entity.pdbx_description
1 polymer ?
#
loop_
_entity_poly.entity_id
_entity_poly.type
_entity_poly.pdbx_seq_one_letter_code
_entity_poly.pdbx_strand_id
1 'polypeptide(L)' 'MIDLPVDLELLALVLVAFQAGAACPAYYARERLRGFGRAIFDRLPYRSPPGLDEEQALREAADDADPGDEETTES' A
#
# COMPACT_ATOMS: atom_id res chain seq x y z
N MET A 1 -42.53 -1.78 1.01
CA MET A 1 -41.57 -0.68 1.23
C MET A 1 -40.48 -1.24 2.12
N ILE A 2 -39.25 -1.30 1.64
CA ILE A 2 -38.12 -1.81 2.42
C ILE A 2 -37.57 -0.62 3.20
N ASP A 3 -37.73 -0.64 4.52
CA ASP A 3 -37.15 0.32 5.45
C ASP A 3 -35.77 -0.22 5.85
N LEU A 4 -34.74 0.20 5.11
CA LEU A 4 -33.35 -0.17 5.37
C LEU A 4 -32.76 0.92 6.28
N PRO A 5 -32.26 0.59 7.49
CA PRO A 5 -31.62 1.55 8.38
C PRO A 5 -30.20 1.85 7.87
N VAL A 6 -30.11 2.41 6.66
CA VAL A 6 -28.84 2.72 6.01
C VAL A 6 -28.78 4.23 5.85
N ASP A 7 -27.81 4.83 6.53
CA ASP A 7 -27.52 6.25 6.39
C ASP A 7 -27.23 6.57 4.92
N LEU A 8 -27.93 7.58 4.38
CA LEU A 8 -27.79 8.01 2.99
C LEU A 8 -26.34 8.39 2.66
N GLU A 9 -25.63 8.97 3.62
CA GLU A 9 -24.22 9.34 3.49
C GLU A 9 -23.33 8.10 3.33
N LEU A 10 -23.56 7.05 4.12
CA LEU A 10 -22.83 5.79 4.00
C LEU A 10 -23.09 5.14 2.64
N LEU A 11 -24.36 5.12 2.21
CA LEU A 11 -24.74 4.59 0.90
C LEU A 11 -24.07 5.35 -0.25
N ALA A 12 -24.06 6.68 -0.18
CA ALA A 12 -23.41 7.53 -1.17
C ALA A 12 -21.90 7.27 -1.21
N LEU A 13 -21.25 7.15 -0.05
CA LEU A 13 -19.83 6.85 0.05
C LEU A 13 -19.48 5.49 -0.55
N VAL A 14 -20.29 4.46 -0.25
CA VAL A 14 -20.12 3.11 -0.83
C VAL A 14 -20.28 3.13 -2.34
N LEU A 15 -21.29 3.83 -2.86
CA LEU A 15 -21.52 3.95 -4.30
C LEU A 15 -20.35 4.65 -5.01
N VAL A 16 -19.84 5.74 -4.44
CA VAL A 16 -18.69 6.46 -5.01
C VAL A 16 -17.42 5.60 -4.96
N ALA A 17 -17.16 4.91 -3.85
CA ALA A 17 -16.02 4.01 -3.72
C ALA A 17 -16.09 2.85 -4.72
N PHE A 18 -17.27 2.26 -4.91
CA PHE A 18 -17.50 1.20 -5.89
C PHE A 18 -17.24 1.69 -7.32
N GLN A 19 -17.78 2.85 -7.70
CA GLN A 19 -17.56 3.41 -9.03
C GLN A 19 -16.10 3.79 -9.28
N ALA A 20 -15.42 4.35 -8.27
CA ALA A 20 -13.99 4.62 -8.35
C ALA A 20 -13.16 3.33 -8.54
N GLY A 21 -13.55 2.24 -7.87
CA GLY A 21 -12.93 0.93 -8.05
C GLY A 21 -13.22 0.31 -9.43
N ALA A 22 -14.46 0.39 -9.91
CA ALA A 22 -14.88 -0.15 -11.20
C ALA A 22 -14.30 0.61 -12.39
N ALA A 23 -14.13 1.93 -12.26
CA ALA A 23 -13.57 2.78 -13.30
C ALA A 23 -12.04 2.68 -13.44
N CYS A 24 -11.35 2.10 -12.45
CA CYS A 24 -9.89 1.97 -12.48
C CYS A 24 -9.50 0.55 -12.94
N PRO A 25 -8.87 0.38 -14.13
CA PRO A 25 -8.35 -0.91 -14.55
C PRO A 25 -7.38 -1.44 -13.48
N ALA A 26 -7.56 -2.69 -13.06
CA ALA A 26 -6.82 -3.28 -11.93
C ALA A 26 -5.29 -3.14 -12.06
N TYR A 27 -4.76 -3.17 -13.29
CA TYR A 27 -3.34 -2.94 -13.56
C TYR A 27 -2.90 -1.50 -13.25
N TYR A 28 -3.69 -0.51 -13.64
CA TYR A 28 -3.39 0.91 -13.42
C TYR A 28 -3.54 1.31 -11.95
N ALA A 29 -4.50 0.71 -11.24
CA ALA A 29 -4.65 0.87 -9.80
C ALA A 29 -3.41 0.40 -9.04
N ARG A 30 -2.84 -0.75 -9.43
CA ARG A 30 -1.62 -1.31 -8.81
C ARG A 30 -0.42 -0.39 -8.98
N GLU A 31 -0.21 0.15 -10.17
CA GLU A 31 0.93 1.04 -10.42
C GLU A 31 0.81 2.33 -9.59
N ARG A 32 -0.41 2.87 -9.49
CA ARG A 32 -0.67 4.03 -8.63
C ARG A 32 -0.49 3.73 -7.16
N LEU A 33 -0.91 2.56 -6.68
CA LEU A 33 -0.71 2.17 -5.28
C LEU A 33 0.78 1.98 -4.95
N ARG A 34 1.57 1.41 -5.86
CA ARG A 34 3.02 1.28 -5.70
C ARG A 34 3.72 2.65 -5.66
N GLY A 35 3.38 3.54 -6.59
CA GLY A 35 3.95 4.90 -6.65
C GLY A 35 3.50 5.76 -5.47
N PHE A 36 2.23 5.70 -5.10
CA PHE A 36 1.67 6.40 -3.94
C PHE A 36 2.25 5.89 -2.63
N GLY A 37 2.41 4.57 -2.49
CA GLY A 37 3.08 3.95 -1.35
C GLY A 37 4.48 4.49 -1.17
N ARG A 38 5.33 4.44 -2.21
CA ARG A 38 6.68 5.02 -2.17
C ARG A 38 6.67 6.50 -1.76
N ALA A 39 5.81 7.31 -2.37
CA ALA A 39 5.71 8.73 -2.04
C ALA A 39 5.27 9.01 -0.59
N ILE A 40 4.46 8.14 0.02
CA ILE A 40 4.10 8.21 1.44
C ILE A 40 5.25 7.75 2.32
N PHE A 41 5.90 6.64 1.97
CA PHE A 41 7.01 6.10 2.76
C PHE A 41 8.19 7.08 2.79
N ASP A 42 8.50 7.75 1.67
CA ASP A 42 9.53 8.80 1.61
C ASP A 42 9.22 10.02 2.51
N ARG A 43 7.95 10.20 2.90
CA ARG A 43 7.48 11.29 3.77
C ARG A 43 7.49 10.92 5.25
N LEU A 44 7.63 9.63 5.58
CA LEU A 44 7.69 9.20 6.97
C LEU A 44 9.11 9.48 7.52
N PRO A 45 9.24 10.10 8.71
CA PRO A 45 10.54 10.29 9.32
C PRO A 45 11.14 8.92 9.63
N TYR A 46 12.24 8.59 8.94
CA TYR A 46 13.01 7.39 9.23
C TYR A 46 13.54 7.47 10.66
N ARG A 47 13.38 6.40 11.43
CA ARG A 47 13.94 6.29 12.77
C ARG A 47 14.78 5.03 12.81
N SER A 48 16.08 5.22 12.96
CA SER A 48 17.01 4.12 13.12
C SER A 48 16.65 3.27 14.36
N PRO A 49 16.83 1.95 14.29
CA PRO A 49 16.66 1.06 15.43
C PRO A 49 17.52 1.54 16.63
N PRO A 50 17.04 1.38 17.87
CA PRO A 50 17.77 1.81 19.05
C PRO A 50 19.12 1.08 19.16
N GLY A 51 20.22 1.82 19.17
CA GLY A 51 21.58 1.28 19.24
C GLY A 51 22.34 1.22 17.91
N LEU A 52 21.69 1.54 16.78
CA LEU A 52 22.32 1.68 15.47
C LEU A 52 22.37 3.16 15.04
N ASP A 53 23.52 3.55 14.50
CA ASP A 53 23.66 4.82 13.81
C ASP A 53 22.87 4.80 12.49
N GLU A 54 22.40 5.97 12.05
CA GLU A 54 21.49 6.10 10.90
C GLU A 54 22.12 5.51 9.63
N GLU A 55 23.41 5.78 9.37
CA GLU A 55 24.13 5.21 8.23
C GLU A 55 24.25 3.69 8.27
N GLN A 56 24.42 3.11 9.46
CA GLN A 56 24.57 1.67 9.62
C GLN A 56 23.23 0.96 9.42
N ALA A 57 22.14 1.53 9.96
CA ALA A 57 20.79 1.00 9.78
C ALA A 57 20.31 1.05 8.31
N LEU A 58 20.69 2.10 7.57
CA LEU A 58 20.41 2.21 6.13
C LEU A 58 21.19 1.19 5.30
N ARG A 59 22.45 0.90 5.64
CA ARG A 59 23.26 -0.14 4.97
C ARG A 59 22.68 -1.52 5.21
N GLU A 60 22.33 -1.84 6.46
CA GLU A 60 21.74 -3.13 6.83
C GLU A 60 20.39 -3.34 6.13
N ALA A 61 19.54 -2.32 6.06
CA ALA A 61 18.26 -2.40 5.34
C ALA A 61 18.43 -2.52 3.81
N ALA A 62 19.51 -1.96 3.23
CA ALA A 62 19.82 -2.10 1.81
C ALA A 62 20.37 -3.49 1.48
N ASP A 63 21.16 -4.07 2.38
CA ASP A 63 21.72 -5.42 2.25
C ASP A 63 20.62 -6.51 2.44
N ASP A 64 19.67 -6.31 3.36
CA ASP A 64 18.50 -7.20 3.55
C ASP A 64 17.43 -7.08 2.45
N ALA A 65 17.44 -5.98 1.66
CA ALA A 65 16.51 -5.74 0.56
C ALA A 65 16.87 -6.48 -0.74
N ASP A 66 17.90 -7.32 -0.72
CA ASP A 66 18.23 -8.31 -1.75
C ASP A 66 17.80 -9.75 -1.35
N PRO A 67 16.50 -10.05 -1.10
CA PRO A 67 16.02 -11.41 -1.20
C PRO A 67 15.72 -11.67 -2.67
N GLY A 68 16.57 -12.48 -3.30
CA GLY A 68 16.33 -13.02 -4.63
C GLY A 68 14.90 -13.54 -4.77
N ASP A 69 14.38 -13.37 -5.98
CA ASP A 69 13.15 -13.97 -6.47
C ASP A 69 12.88 -15.35 -5.83
N GLU A 70 11.79 -15.47 -5.08
CA GLU A 70 11.26 -16.74 -4.60
C GLU A 70 10.78 -17.57 -5.81
N GLU A 71 11.71 -18.20 -6.54
CA GLU A 71 11.42 -19.25 -7.52
C GLU A 71 11.08 -20.54 -6.77
N THR A 72 9.83 -20.64 -6.30
CA THR A 72 9.24 -21.94 -5.93
C THR A 72 8.58 -22.54 -7.16
N THR A 73 9.38 -23.13 -8.06
CA THR A 73 8.87 -24.09 -9.05
C THR A 73 8.67 -25.44 -8.37
N GLU A 74 7.42 -25.72 -8.00
CA GLU A 74 6.92 -27.07 -7.75
C GLU A 74 6.83 -27.82 -9.09
N SER A 75 7.52 -28.96 -9.23
CA SER A 75 7.20 -30.06 -10.17
C SER A 75 7.97 -31.33 -9.79
#